data_AF-A0AAD1YA14-F1
#
_entry.id   AF-A0AAD1YA14-F1
#
_cell.length_a   1.000
_cell.length_b   1.000
_cell.length_c   1.000
_cell.angle_alpha   90.00
_cell.angle_beta   90.00
_cell.angle_gamma   90.00
#
_symmetry.space_group_name_H-M   'P 1'
#
loop_
_entity.id
_entity.type
_entity.pdbx_description
1 polymer ?
#
loop_
_entity_poly.entity_id
_entity_poly.type
_entity_poly.pdbx_seq_one_letter_code
_entity_poly.pdbx_strand_id
1 'polypeptide(L)'
;MLSKSKKKEIRDRYKEENYDAVPNIEQVPGHKIALANSLSATAPIRGSAGHLRNLSAFNHSKKHDGLELPAIRNSNKESLVTQDLERKLKNLSNLSKNDKEIIEMQRKKLHLQKFENEKMLKKIDVLKLNYETLSNSAKKDKEEYLKLKLENDKNLSEIDKLKEENVELGQGKNSTETQCIRYREEINRITNLNKEMEEELKKANQESDVKTEEIKKIHQASYTQKEDIAKKDNQITDLTKQLAKLKEELESTIANSVEVKIVNEIRSENEALRSSVEQLTKQMKADQGDYEQQLAQVRKEAEEEAKKAMSSVDAGQVAQLKQEHQELQNKFEDMDILCNERSKEIQSLKKDLRDAKNTISEKNKYISENEDLILSLKKQLDELKKKCDSLMDSNSSKNSASEVQIKNLTEINAKLEKRIAEMEKSKSSNNKKLKESSQAYDELQKKMKKKVEILQNDVSKAKKESKSKIDKLQKQVDEAKKLESKLKDAKDQITELEMANEQLTGDKEKLESKIKKLVTKNKELLALLQKVLKCYEPIVSNLSCLSCLEILERPLMLICGHSICMKCFNSHSDPNSKDSIVFCEECKIETKNKELMESKVIETLATKFKESKKLITEGVGMLK
;
A
#
# COMPACT_ATOMS: atom_id res chain seq x y z
N MET A 1 39.62 -6.16 5.28
CA MET A 1 40.07 -5.71 3.93
C MET A 1 38.92 -5.88 2.96
N LEU A 2 38.65 -4.90 2.09
CA LEU A 2 37.66 -4.90 0.99
C LEU A 2 36.18 -5.15 1.39
N SER A 3 35.17 -4.46 0.83
CA SER A 3 35.15 -3.10 0.25
C SER A 3 33.76 -2.47 0.49
N LYS A 4 33.68 -1.15 0.69
CA LYS A 4 32.41 -0.41 0.89
C LYS A 4 32.05 0.38 -0.38
N SER A 5 31.37 -0.21 -1.37
CA SER A 5 31.13 0.50 -2.64
C SER A 5 29.88 0.09 -3.45
N LYS A 6 28.70 -0.10 -2.83
CA LYS A 6 27.45 -0.32 -3.60
C LYS A 6 26.10 0.05 -2.91
N LYS A 7 26.08 1.12 -2.10
CA LYS A 7 24.85 1.63 -1.44
C LYS A 7 24.70 3.18 -1.50
N LYS A 8 25.14 3.84 -2.57
CA LYS A 8 24.98 5.30 -2.75
C LYS A 8 24.68 5.72 -4.20
N GLU A 9 23.72 5.05 -4.84
CA GLU A 9 23.41 5.28 -6.27
C GLU A 9 21.89 5.22 -6.62
N ILE A 10 21.02 5.12 -5.61
CA ILE A 10 19.55 5.10 -5.78
C ILE A 10 18.90 6.01 -4.73
N ARG A 11 19.15 7.32 -4.85
CA ARG A 11 18.49 8.37 -4.04
C ARG A 11 18.46 9.74 -4.72
N ASP A 12 19.50 10.06 -5.49
CA ASP A 12 19.74 11.41 -6.01
C ASP A 12 19.25 11.59 -7.46
N ARG A 13 17.98 11.22 -7.75
CA ARG A 13 17.40 11.34 -9.11
C ARG A 13 15.87 11.58 -9.14
N TYR A 14 15.35 12.39 -8.21
CA TYR A 14 13.91 12.71 -8.15
C TYR A 14 13.58 14.13 -7.63
N LYS A 15 14.51 15.09 -7.81
CA LYS A 15 14.28 16.50 -7.51
C LYS A 15 15.08 17.42 -8.45
N GLU A 16 14.49 17.73 -9.60
CA GLU A 16 14.54 19.02 -10.32
C GLU A 16 13.68 18.88 -11.60
N GLU A 17 13.44 19.98 -12.31
CA GLU A 17 12.51 20.10 -13.45
C GLU A 17 10.99 19.99 -13.14
N ASN A 18 10.39 21.12 -12.79
CA ASN A 18 9.46 21.82 -13.70
C ASN A 18 9.06 23.20 -13.14
N TYR A 19 9.19 24.23 -13.96
CA TYR A 19 8.61 25.57 -13.78
C TYR A 19 7.84 25.91 -15.07
N ASP A 20 6.89 26.84 -14.97
CA ASP A 20 6.22 27.53 -16.08
C ASP A 20 5.49 26.70 -17.16
N ALA A 21 4.16 26.62 -17.03
CA ALA A 21 3.25 27.20 -18.03
C ALA A 21 1.81 27.32 -17.48
N VAL A 22 1.14 28.44 -17.78
CA VAL A 22 -0.28 28.69 -17.51
C VAL A 22 -0.96 29.05 -18.85
N PRO A 23 -2.16 28.53 -19.14
CA PRO A 23 -3.26 29.46 -19.40
C PRO A 23 -4.60 29.02 -18.78
N ASN A 24 -4.97 29.73 -17.71
CA ASN A 24 -6.28 30.34 -17.48
C ASN A 24 -7.39 30.03 -18.51
N ILE A 25 -8.49 29.36 -18.09
CA ILE A 25 -9.78 29.34 -18.80
C ILE A 25 -10.92 29.66 -17.83
N GLU A 26 -11.87 30.39 -18.37
CA GLU A 26 -12.97 31.10 -17.75
C GLU A 26 -14.03 30.25 -17.00
N GLN A 27 -14.36 30.77 -15.82
CA GLN A 27 -15.71 31.16 -15.38
C GLN A 27 -16.91 30.22 -15.60
N VAL A 28 -17.46 29.79 -14.47
CA VAL A 28 -18.86 29.32 -14.34
C VAL A 28 -19.79 30.53 -14.18
N PRO A 29 -20.92 30.57 -14.92
CA PRO A 29 -22.16 30.93 -14.27
C PRO A 29 -23.27 29.93 -14.63
N GLY A 30 -23.99 29.44 -13.62
CA GLY A 30 -25.20 28.66 -13.83
C GLY A 30 -26.29 29.05 -12.86
N HIS A 31 -27.39 29.64 -13.35
CA HIS A 31 -28.69 29.53 -12.68
C HIS A 31 -29.90 29.96 -13.55
N LYS A 32 -30.86 29.02 -13.66
CA LYS A 32 -32.31 29.18 -13.44
C LYS A 32 -33.22 29.97 -14.44
N ILE A 33 -34.10 29.16 -15.07
CA ILE A 33 -35.59 29.20 -14.97
C ILE A 33 -36.39 30.28 -15.75
N ALA A 34 -37.62 29.87 -16.15
CA ALA A 34 -38.83 30.64 -16.52
C ALA A 34 -39.15 30.91 -18.01
N LEU A 35 -40.04 30.06 -18.53
CA LEU A 35 -41.39 30.40 -19.03
C LEU A 35 -41.61 31.40 -20.20
N ALA A 36 -41.99 30.79 -21.33
CA ALA A 36 -43.34 30.90 -21.94
C ALA A 36 -43.63 31.91 -23.08
N ASN A 37 -44.75 31.61 -23.75
CA ASN A 37 -45.58 32.41 -24.65
C ASN A 37 -45.11 32.68 -26.10
N SER A 38 -45.59 31.79 -26.99
CA SER A 38 -46.44 32.10 -28.16
C SER A 38 -46.05 33.20 -29.14
N LEU A 39 -46.14 32.87 -30.44
CA LEU A 39 -47.19 33.42 -31.30
C LEU A 39 -47.38 32.59 -32.59
N SER A 40 -48.63 32.42 -33.00
CA SER A 40 -49.04 31.93 -34.32
C SER A 40 -49.98 32.96 -34.95
N ALA A 41 -49.88 33.18 -36.25
CA ALA A 41 -50.76 34.08 -37.00
C ALA A 41 -50.83 33.67 -38.48
N THR A 42 -51.99 33.87 -39.10
CA THR A 42 -52.29 33.41 -40.47
C THR A 42 -52.90 34.52 -41.35
N ALA A 43 -52.29 34.73 -42.52
CA ALA A 43 -52.92 35.26 -43.73
C ALA A 43 -53.51 36.71 -43.62
N PRO A 44 -54.39 37.20 -44.54
CA PRO A 44 -53.95 38.17 -45.56
C PRO A 44 -54.86 39.43 -45.65
N ILE A 45 -54.70 40.31 -46.68
CA ILE A 45 -55.77 41.05 -47.45
C ILE A 45 -55.24 42.31 -48.21
N ARG A 46 -55.90 42.67 -49.33
CA ARG A 46 -55.83 43.91 -50.17
C ARG A 46 -54.58 44.13 -51.06
N GLY A 47 -54.68 44.78 -52.24
CA GLY A 47 -55.90 45.19 -52.98
C GLY A 47 -55.71 46.33 -54.00
N SER A 48 -56.83 46.78 -54.59
CA SER A 48 -57.02 47.92 -55.55
C SER A 48 -56.79 47.65 -57.06
N ALA A 49 -57.42 48.48 -57.91
CA ALA A 49 -57.53 48.26 -59.36
C ALA A 49 -57.94 49.53 -60.14
N GLY A 50 -57.71 49.50 -61.46
CA GLY A 50 -58.59 50.14 -62.46
C GLY A 50 -58.11 51.43 -63.14
N HIS A 51 -58.24 51.48 -64.47
CA HIS A 51 -58.94 52.57 -65.19
C HIS A 51 -59.36 52.17 -66.62
N LEU A 52 -60.48 52.71 -67.09
CA LEU A 52 -61.03 52.60 -68.45
C LEU A 52 -61.80 53.89 -68.78
N ARG A 53 -61.66 54.44 -69.99
CA ARG A 53 -62.49 55.48 -70.67
C ARG A 53 -61.77 55.97 -71.95
N ASN A 54 -62.38 56.63 -72.95
CA ASN A 54 -63.67 56.42 -73.65
C ASN A 54 -63.78 57.38 -74.87
N LEU A 55 -64.68 57.09 -75.84
CA LEU A 55 -65.31 58.06 -76.79
C LEU A 55 -64.42 58.83 -77.81
N SER A 56 -64.94 59.69 -78.71
CA SER A 56 -65.83 59.40 -79.88
C SER A 56 -66.10 60.62 -80.81
N ALA A 57 -66.14 60.40 -82.14
CA ALA A 57 -67.03 61.03 -83.15
C ALA A 57 -66.88 62.52 -83.61
N PHE A 58 -67.65 62.84 -84.68
CA PHE A 58 -68.13 64.15 -85.20
C PHE A 58 -67.45 64.95 -86.37
N ASN A 59 -67.72 64.51 -87.61
CA ASN A 59 -68.62 65.12 -88.64
C ASN A 59 -68.45 66.57 -89.23
N HIS A 60 -69.01 66.75 -90.45
CA HIS A 60 -69.36 67.98 -91.22
C HIS A 60 -68.34 68.62 -92.20
N SER A 61 -68.71 69.41 -93.23
CA SER A 61 -69.84 69.44 -94.22
C SER A 61 -70.04 70.87 -94.80
N LYS A 62 -70.08 71.04 -96.14
CA LYS A 62 -70.81 72.06 -96.98
C LYS A 62 -70.36 71.96 -98.47
N LYS A 63 -71.23 71.94 -99.49
CA LYS A 63 -72.11 72.99 -100.12
C LYS A 63 -71.32 74.02 -100.96
N HIS A 64 -71.74 74.49 -102.15
CA HIS A 64 -72.90 74.20 -103.02
C HIS A 64 -72.68 74.79 -104.46
N ASP A 65 -73.70 74.67 -105.34
CA ASP A 65 -73.97 75.45 -106.58
C ASP A 65 -72.97 75.37 -107.78
N GLY A 66 -73.38 75.57 -109.05
CA GLY A 66 -74.74 75.62 -109.62
C GLY A 66 -74.90 76.55 -110.84
N LEU A 67 -75.68 76.13 -111.86
CA LEU A 67 -76.34 76.97 -112.91
C LEU A 67 -75.42 77.72 -113.92
N GLU A 68 -75.87 78.25 -115.07
CA GLU A 68 -76.74 77.68 -116.13
C GLU A 68 -76.53 78.47 -117.47
N LEU A 69 -77.18 78.06 -118.57
CA LEU A 69 -77.22 78.79 -119.86
C LEU A 69 -78.35 79.84 -119.88
N PRO A 70 -78.16 81.02 -120.50
CA PRO A 70 -78.78 81.29 -121.81
C PRO A 70 -77.89 82.15 -122.75
N ALA A 71 -77.98 82.19 -124.09
CA ALA A 71 -78.99 81.88 -125.11
C ALA A 71 -79.80 83.08 -125.67
N ILE A 72 -79.62 83.33 -126.99
CA ILE A 72 -80.61 83.82 -128.00
C ILE A 72 -80.80 85.36 -128.23
N ARG A 73 -80.97 85.73 -129.52
CA ARG A 73 -81.50 87.00 -130.15
C ARG A 73 -80.61 88.26 -130.15
N ASN A 74 -80.77 89.24 -131.08
CA ASN A 74 -81.17 89.25 -132.52
C ASN A 74 -81.09 90.70 -133.11
N SER A 75 -81.27 90.84 -134.43
CA SER A 75 -81.77 92.05 -135.15
C SER A 75 -80.76 93.23 -135.30
N ASN A 76 -80.88 94.15 -136.29
CA ASN A 76 -81.82 94.31 -137.41
C ASN A 76 -81.23 95.18 -138.54
N LYS A 77 -81.75 95.03 -139.79
CA LYS A 77 -81.73 95.93 -141.01
C LYS A 77 -81.43 95.15 -142.31
N GLU A 78 -82.36 95.14 -143.29
CA GLU A 78 -82.43 95.99 -144.51
C GLU A 78 -81.30 95.74 -145.54
N SER A 79 -81.51 95.56 -146.86
CA SER A 79 -82.69 95.17 -147.66
C SER A 79 -82.23 94.75 -149.09
N LEU A 80 -83.15 94.24 -149.94
CA LEU A 80 -82.96 93.89 -151.38
C LEU A 80 -82.09 92.66 -151.76
N VAL A 81 -82.30 92.24 -153.03
CA VAL A 81 -81.59 91.22 -153.85
C VAL A 81 -81.70 89.74 -153.40
N THR A 82 -82.83 89.14 -153.75
CA THR A 82 -83.22 87.74 -153.51
C THR A 82 -82.53 86.72 -154.43
N GLN A 83 -81.21 86.54 -154.31
CA GLN A 83 -80.50 85.42 -154.97
C GLN A 83 -79.30 84.84 -154.21
N ASP A 84 -78.67 85.61 -153.31
CA ASP A 84 -77.52 85.12 -152.53
C ASP A 84 -77.94 84.31 -151.28
N LEU A 85 -79.19 84.48 -150.84
CA LEU A 85 -79.76 83.81 -149.66
C LEU A 85 -79.88 82.29 -149.81
N GLU A 86 -80.18 81.78 -151.01
CA GLU A 86 -80.31 80.34 -151.26
C GLU A 86 -78.96 79.61 -151.16
N ARG A 87 -77.87 80.25 -151.60
CA ARG A 87 -76.50 79.73 -151.42
C ARG A 87 -76.14 79.65 -149.94
N LYS A 88 -76.47 80.69 -149.17
CA LYS A 88 -76.25 80.75 -147.71
C LYS A 88 -77.09 79.70 -146.96
N LEU A 89 -78.36 79.50 -147.32
CA LEU A 89 -79.21 78.43 -146.78
C LEU A 89 -78.66 77.02 -147.08
N LYS A 90 -78.17 76.78 -148.31
CA LYS A 90 -77.57 75.49 -148.69
C LYS A 90 -76.27 75.21 -147.92
N ASN A 91 -75.44 76.23 -147.69
CA ASN A 91 -74.24 76.11 -146.87
C ASN A 91 -74.56 75.92 -145.38
N LEU A 92 -75.56 76.61 -144.82
CA LEU A 92 -76.01 76.41 -143.44
C LEU A 92 -76.60 75.00 -143.23
N SER A 93 -77.32 74.47 -144.22
CA SER A 93 -77.82 73.08 -144.19
C SER A 93 -76.68 72.04 -144.14
N ASN A 94 -75.58 72.30 -144.87
CA ASN A 94 -74.40 71.43 -144.84
C ASN A 94 -73.59 71.58 -143.54
N LEU A 95 -73.41 72.81 -143.02
CA LEU A 95 -72.80 73.06 -141.71
C LEU A 95 -73.58 72.35 -140.60
N SER A 96 -74.90 72.47 -140.58
CA SER A 96 -75.76 71.79 -139.60
C SER A 96 -75.67 70.25 -139.63
N LYS A 97 -75.25 69.65 -140.76
CA LYS A 97 -74.96 68.20 -140.83
C LYS A 97 -73.60 67.89 -140.22
N ASN A 98 -72.55 68.63 -140.58
CA ASN A 98 -71.22 68.49 -139.98
C ASN A 98 -71.27 68.68 -138.45
N ASP A 99 -71.97 69.70 -137.96
CA ASP A 99 -72.13 69.96 -136.53
C ASP A 99 -72.83 68.79 -135.82
N LYS A 100 -73.86 68.20 -136.46
CA LYS A 100 -74.56 67.01 -135.93
C LYS A 100 -73.64 65.79 -135.86
N GLU A 101 -72.83 65.55 -136.89
CA GLU A 101 -71.85 64.46 -136.92
C GLU A 101 -70.73 64.67 -135.89
N ILE A 102 -70.24 65.89 -135.72
CA ILE A 102 -69.26 66.27 -134.68
C ILE A 102 -69.86 66.05 -133.28
N ILE A 103 -71.10 66.50 -133.03
CA ILE A 103 -71.80 66.28 -131.76
C ILE A 103 -72.00 64.78 -131.50
N GLU A 104 -72.32 63.98 -132.51
CA GLU A 104 -72.47 62.53 -132.34
C GLU A 104 -71.13 61.84 -132.09
N MET A 105 -70.06 62.26 -132.76
CA MET A 105 -68.69 61.80 -132.50
C MET A 105 -68.24 62.16 -131.07
N GLN A 106 -68.49 63.39 -130.61
CA GLN A 106 -68.21 63.82 -129.25
C GLN A 106 -69.02 63.04 -128.21
N ARG A 107 -70.31 62.75 -128.48
CA ARG A 107 -71.14 61.89 -127.63
C ARG A 107 -70.57 60.46 -127.55
N LYS A 108 -70.17 59.87 -128.67
CA LYS A 108 -69.51 58.54 -128.69
C LYS A 108 -68.20 58.53 -127.92
N LYS A 109 -67.35 59.55 -128.08
CA LYS A 109 -66.10 59.73 -127.33
C LYS A 109 -66.34 59.88 -125.83
N LEU A 110 -67.32 60.70 -125.42
CA LEU A 110 -67.71 60.86 -124.02
C LEU A 110 -68.27 59.55 -123.42
N HIS A 111 -69.01 58.76 -124.21
CA HIS A 111 -69.56 57.48 -123.77
C HIS A 111 -68.47 56.41 -123.59
N LEU A 112 -67.45 56.41 -124.45
CA LEU A 112 -66.23 55.61 -124.28
C LEU A 112 -65.47 56.02 -123.02
N GLN A 113 -65.21 57.32 -122.81
CA GLN A 113 -64.53 57.81 -121.61
C GLN A 113 -65.30 57.49 -120.32
N LYS A 114 -66.64 57.54 -120.33
CA LYS A 114 -67.46 57.09 -119.19
C LYS A 114 -67.28 55.59 -118.91
N PHE A 115 -67.28 54.75 -119.94
CA PHE A 115 -67.07 53.31 -119.81
C PHE A 115 -65.64 52.96 -119.32
N GLU A 116 -64.63 53.67 -119.80
CA GLU A 116 -63.24 53.54 -119.33
C GLU A 116 -63.10 53.98 -117.86
N ASN A 117 -63.72 55.09 -117.47
CA ASN A 117 -63.74 55.54 -116.07
C ASN A 117 -64.46 54.54 -115.15
N GLU A 118 -65.59 53.97 -115.58
CA GLU A 118 -66.30 52.92 -114.81
C GLU A 118 -65.44 51.66 -114.65
N LYS A 119 -64.72 51.25 -115.70
CA LYS A 119 -63.75 50.15 -115.68
C LYS A 119 -62.56 50.44 -114.76
N MET A 120 -62.11 51.69 -114.66
CA MET A 120 -61.06 52.12 -113.73
C MET A 120 -61.53 52.17 -112.28
N LEU A 121 -62.76 52.64 -112.01
CA LEU A 121 -63.36 52.60 -110.68
C LEU A 121 -63.47 51.15 -110.16
N LYS A 122 -63.97 50.23 -110.98
CA LYS A 122 -64.02 48.79 -110.63
C LYS A 122 -62.64 48.19 -110.34
N LYS A 123 -61.58 48.64 -111.04
CA LYS A 123 -60.19 48.27 -110.69
C LYS A 123 -59.76 48.84 -109.33
N ILE A 124 -60.08 50.09 -109.04
CA ILE A 124 -59.73 50.76 -107.78
C ILE A 124 -60.39 50.04 -106.60
N ASP A 125 -61.65 49.64 -106.71
CA ASP A 125 -62.35 48.96 -105.62
C ASP A 125 -61.84 47.53 -105.36
N VAL A 126 -61.44 46.79 -106.40
CA VAL A 126 -60.71 45.52 -106.24
C VAL A 126 -59.34 45.73 -105.57
N LEU A 127 -58.61 46.81 -105.91
CA LEU A 127 -57.33 47.13 -105.25
C LEU A 127 -57.50 47.51 -103.78
N LYS A 128 -58.57 48.23 -103.40
CA LYS A 128 -58.91 48.49 -101.99
C LYS A 128 -59.16 47.19 -101.23
N LEU A 129 -60.00 46.29 -101.77
CA LEU A 129 -60.32 45.01 -101.14
C LEU A 129 -59.09 44.12 -100.95
N ASN A 130 -58.19 44.09 -101.93
CA ASN A 130 -56.91 43.39 -101.82
C ASN A 130 -56.00 44.04 -100.75
N TYR A 131 -55.95 45.37 -100.69
CA TYR A 131 -55.17 46.08 -99.66
C TYR A 131 -55.71 45.84 -98.24
N GLU A 132 -57.03 45.85 -98.04
CA GLU A 132 -57.66 45.53 -96.76
C GLU A 132 -57.39 44.07 -96.34
N THR A 133 -57.44 43.14 -97.30
CA THR A 133 -57.13 41.72 -97.07
C THR A 133 -55.66 41.53 -96.64
N LEU A 134 -54.71 42.16 -97.34
CA LEU A 134 -53.28 42.13 -96.99
C LEU A 134 -53.01 42.84 -95.66
N SER A 135 -53.66 43.97 -95.39
CA SER A 135 -53.57 44.71 -94.13
C SER A 135 -54.06 43.88 -92.94
N ASN A 136 -55.14 43.10 -93.13
CA ASN A 136 -55.68 42.23 -92.09
C ASN A 136 -54.86 40.94 -91.91
N SER A 137 -54.25 40.39 -92.96
CA SER A 137 -53.23 39.33 -92.82
C SER A 137 -52.06 39.83 -91.98
N ALA A 138 -51.43 40.95 -92.37
CA ALA A 138 -50.25 41.47 -91.67
C ALA A 138 -50.51 41.83 -90.18
N LYS A 139 -51.75 42.16 -89.80
CA LYS A 139 -52.16 42.28 -88.39
C LYS A 139 -52.17 40.92 -87.69
N LYS A 140 -52.83 39.91 -88.29
CA LYS A 140 -52.90 38.55 -87.75
C LYS A 140 -51.51 37.93 -87.61
N ASP A 141 -50.67 38.07 -88.63
CA ASP A 141 -49.30 37.54 -88.67
C ASP A 141 -48.44 38.19 -87.56
N LYS A 142 -48.66 39.47 -87.28
CA LYS A 142 -48.03 40.21 -86.16
C LYS A 142 -48.55 39.76 -84.77
N GLU A 143 -49.84 39.48 -84.63
CA GLU A 143 -50.40 38.91 -83.39
C GLU A 143 -49.88 37.49 -83.13
N GLU A 144 -49.72 36.68 -84.18
CA GLU A 144 -49.18 35.32 -84.10
C GLU A 144 -47.69 35.32 -83.71
N TYR A 145 -46.89 36.21 -84.32
CA TYR A 145 -45.50 36.46 -83.90
C TYR A 145 -45.38 36.89 -82.43
N LEU A 146 -46.28 37.77 -81.94
CA LEU A 146 -46.27 38.20 -80.55
C LEU A 146 -46.61 37.08 -79.56
N LYS A 147 -47.51 36.16 -79.93
CA LYS A 147 -47.81 34.94 -79.13
C LYS A 147 -46.62 34.01 -79.08
N LEU A 148 -46.02 33.69 -80.23
CA LEU A 148 -44.84 32.83 -80.33
C LEU A 148 -43.65 33.38 -79.53
N LYS A 149 -43.46 34.72 -79.55
CA LYS A 149 -42.44 35.36 -78.71
C LYS A 149 -42.73 35.18 -77.21
N LEU A 150 -43.95 35.47 -76.75
CA LEU A 150 -44.33 35.29 -75.35
C LEU A 150 -44.20 33.84 -74.85
N GLU A 151 -44.37 32.87 -75.74
CA GLU A 151 -44.19 31.45 -75.43
C GLU A 151 -42.71 31.05 -75.40
N ASN A 152 -41.89 31.55 -76.33
CA ASN A 152 -40.45 31.37 -76.29
C ASN A 152 -39.80 32.02 -75.05
N ASP A 153 -40.25 33.21 -74.65
CA ASP A 153 -39.76 33.91 -73.46
C ASP A 153 -40.09 33.15 -72.16
N LYS A 154 -41.24 32.44 -72.11
CA LYS A 154 -41.56 31.50 -71.01
C LYS A 154 -40.63 30.29 -71.02
N ASN A 155 -40.47 29.65 -72.18
CA ASN A 155 -39.66 28.43 -72.32
C ASN A 155 -38.20 28.69 -71.93
N LEU A 156 -37.65 29.87 -72.23
CA LEU A 156 -36.34 30.30 -71.74
C LEU A 156 -36.28 30.40 -70.22
N SER A 157 -37.28 31.01 -69.57
CA SER A 157 -37.35 31.09 -68.10
C SER A 157 -37.49 29.73 -67.42
N GLU A 158 -38.13 28.76 -68.07
CA GLU A 158 -38.24 27.38 -67.57
C GLU A 158 -36.94 26.59 -67.77
N ILE A 159 -36.27 26.77 -68.91
CA ILE A 159 -34.93 26.23 -69.18
C ILE A 159 -33.91 26.75 -68.15
N ASP A 160 -33.96 28.01 -67.75
CA ASP A 160 -33.02 28.57 -66.77
C ASP A 160 -33.25 28.03 -65.35
N LYS A 161 -34.50 27.87 -64.91
CA LYS A 161 -34.82 27.17 -63.64
C LYS A 161 -34.31 25.73 -63.64
N LEU A 162 -34.52 25.00 -64.75
CA LEU A 162 -34.03 23.64 -64.90
C LEU A 162 -32.49 23.55 -64.91
N LYS A 163 -31.76 24.63 -65.26
CA LYS A 163 -30.30 24.70 -65.06
C LYS A 163 -29.95 24.88 -63.59
N GLU A 164 -30.64 25.77 -62.87
CA GLU A 164 -30.42 26.01 -61.44
C GLU A 164 -30.63 24.72 -60.62
N GLU A 165 -31.76 24.02 -60.82
CA GLU A 165 -32.02 22.72 -60.19
C GLU A 165 -30.95 21.66 -60.53
N ASN A 166 -30.44 21.63 -61.77
CA ASN A 166 -29.35 20.72 -62.14
C ASN A 166 -28.00 21.08 -61.50
N VAL A 167 -27.73 22.35 -61.21
CA VAL A 167 -26.54 22.77 -60.46
C VAL A 167 -26.61 22.32 -59.01
N GLU A 168 -27.77 22.44 -58.35
CA GLU A 168 -27.98 21.94 -56.99
C GLU A 168 -27.82 20.40 -56.91
N LEU A 169 -28.44 19.68 -57.85
CA LEU A 169 -28.28 18.22 -57.97
C LEU A 169 -26.82 17.80 -58.27
N GLY A 170 -26.07 18.63 -58.99
CA GLY A 170 -24.62 18.44 -59.21
C GLY A 170 -23.81 18.55 -57.92
N GLN A 171 -24.09 19.56 -57.08
CA GLN A 171 -23.42 19.73 -55.78
C GLN A 171 -23.78 18.60 -54.80
N GLY A 172 -25.03 18.11 -54.83
CA GLY A 172 -25.48 16.95 -54.05
C GLY A 172 -24.69 15.66 -54.34
N LYS A 173 -24.27 15.42 -55.60
CA LYS A 173 -23.42 14.28 -55.96
C LYS A 173 -22.03 14.37 -55.33
N ASN A 174 -21.37 15.52 -55.41
CA ASN A 174 -20.03 15.70 -54.83
C ASN A 174 -20.06 15.53 -53.30
N SER A 175 -21.12 16.01 -52.64
CA SER A 175 -21.32 15.83 -51.19
C SER A 175 -21.51 14.35 -50.82
N THR A 176 -22.37 13.63 -51.53
CA THR A 176 -22.65 12.21 -51.27
C THR A 176 -21.46 11.30 -51.62
N GLU A 177 -20.69 11.58 -52.67
CA GLU A 177 -19.45 10.87 -52.97
C GLU A 177 -18.38 11.11 -51.88
N THR A 178 -18.24 12.34 -51.39
CA THR A 178 -17.35 12.68 -50.25
C THR A 178 -17.80 12.02 -48.94
N GLN A 179 -19.08 11.73 -48.75
CA GLN A 179 -19.56 10.89 -47.65
C GLN A 179 -19.25 9.41 -47.89
N CYS A 180 -19.46 8.89 -49.10
CA CYS A 180 -19.15 7.50 -49.44
C CYS A 180 -17.65 7.17 -49.31
N ILE A 181 -16.75 8.11 -49.59
CA ILE A 181 -15.31 7.96 -49.34
C ILE A 181 -15.06 7.86 -47.83
N ARG A 182 -15.54 8.81 -47.02
CA ARG A 182 -15.37 8.80 -45.56
C ARG A 182 -15.96 7.54 -44.89
N TYR A 183 -17.14 7.08 -45.32
CA TYR A 183 -17.70 5.82 -44.82
C TYR A 183 -16.85 4.61 -45.23
N ARG A 184 -16.22 4.60 -46.41
CA ARG A 184 -15.32 3.52 -46.84
C ARG A 184 -14.02 3.49 -46.03
N GLU A 185 -13.47 4.65 -45.70
CA GLU A 185 -12.31 4.79 -44.82
C GLU A 185 -12.63 4.33 -43.39
N GLU A 186 -13.79 4.71 -42.85
CA GLU A 186 -14.22 4.31 -41.51
C GLU A 186 -14.56 2.81 -41.44
N ILE A 187 -15.18 2.23 -42.47
CA ILE A 187 -15.35 0.78 -42.61
C ILE A 187 -13.99 0.07 -42.64
N ASN A 188 -12.98 0.62 -43.31
CA ASN A 188 -11.63 0.05 -43.34
C ASN A 188 -10.95 0.11 -41.96
N ARG A 189 -11.08 1.23 -41.22
CA ARG A 189 -10.62 1.34 -39.81
C ARG A 189 -11.28 0.30 -38.92
N ILE A 190 -12.62 0.23 -38.94
CA ILE A 190 -13.40 -0.73 -38.17
C ILE A 190 -12.99 -2.17 -38.55
N THR A 191 -12.73 -2.44 -39.82
CA THR A 191 -12.26 -3.77 -40.29
C THR A 191 -10.88 -4.13 -39.75
N ASN A 192 -9.95 -3.17 -39.64
CA ASN A 192 -8.63 -3.42 -39.06
C ASN A 192 -8.68 -3.56 -37.54
N LEU A 193 -9.41 -2.68 -36.83
CA LEU A 193 -9.64 -2.79 -35.39
C LEU A 193 -10.27 -4.14 -35.00
N ASN A 194 -11.22 -4.65 -35.80
CA ASN A 194 -11.78 -5.99 -35.57
C ASN A 194 -10.73 -7.11 -35.75
N LYS A 195 -9.77 -7.00 -36.68
CA LYS A 195 -8.67 -7.98 -36.81
C LYS A 195 -7.71 -7.92 -35.63
N GLU A 196 -7.36 -6.72 -35.17
CA GLU A 196 -6.52 -6.50 -34.00
C GLU A 196 -7.17 -7.11 -32.76
N MET A 197 -8.46 -6.84 -32.53
CA MET A 197 -9.25 -7.49 -31.47
C MET A 197 -9.34 -9.02 -31.64
N GLU A 198 -9.46 -9.55 -32.86
CA GLU A 198 -9.43 -11.01 -33.10
C GLU A 198 -8.07 -11.64 -32.78
N GLU A 199 -6.95 -10.92 -32.95
CA GLU A 199 -5.62 -11.38 -32.57
C GLU A 199 -5.37 -11.29 -31.06
N GLU A 200 -5.82 -10.21 -30.41
CA GLU A 200 -5.80 -10.10 -28.95
C GLU A 200 -6.66 -11.19 -28.29
N LEU A 201 -7.86 -11.46 -28.82
CA LEU A 201 -8.74 -12.50 -28.29
C LEU A 201 -8.18 -13.91 -28.53
N LYS A 202 -7.38 -14.14 -29.59
CA LYS A 202 -6.60 -15.38 -29.76
C LYS A 202 -5.50 -15.51 -28.70
N LYS A 203 -4.73 -14.45 -28.42
CA LYS A 203 -3.70 -14.43 -27.37
C LYS A 203 -4.30 -14.66 -25.98
N ALA A 204 -5.40 -13.97 -25.66
CA ALA A 204 -6.10 -14.11 -24.38
C ALA A 204 -6.65 -15.54 -24.16
N ASN A 205 -7.18 -16.19 -25.21
CA ASN A 205 -7.58 -17.60 -25.13
C ASN A 205 -6.38 -18.53 -24.90
N GLN A 206 -5.26 -18.33 -25.60
CA GLN A 206 -4.04 -19.12 -25.38
C GLN A 206 -3.50 -18.98 -23.95
N GLU A 207 -3.51 -17.76 -23.39
CA GLU A 207 -3.19 -17.56 -21.97
C GLU A 207 -4.19 -18.25 -21.03
N SER A 208 -5.48 -18.23 -21.35
CA SER A 208 -6.53 -18.89 -20.57
C SER A 208 -6.33 -20.42 -20.55
N ASP A 209 -5.96 -21.02 -21.69
CA ASP A 209 -5.67 -22.46 -21.79
C ASP A 209 -4.44 -22.83 -20.95
N VAL A 210 -3.36 -22.04 -21.00
CA VAL A 210 -2.16 -22.25 -20.17
C VAL A 210 -2.49 -22.16 -18.68
N LYS A 211 -3.19 -21.10 -18.25
CA LYS A 211 -3.61 -20.91 -16.85
C LYS A 211 -4.53 -22.04 -16.38
N THR A 212 -5.40 -22.55 -17.25
CA THR A 212 -6.27 -23.71 -16.96
C THR A 212 -5.45 -24.97 -16.73
N GLU A 213 -4.39 -25.20 -17.49
CA GLU A 213 -3.51 -26.37 -17.32
C GLU A 213 -2.61 -26.27 -16.07
N GLU A 214 -2.19 -25.07 -15.69
CA GLU A 214 -1.52 -24.82 -14.41
C GLU A 214 -2.45 -25.08 -13.21
N ILE A 215 -3.71 -24.63 -13.28
CA ILE A 215 -4.72 -24.92 -12.25
C ILE A 215 -4.92 -26.43 -12.07
N LYS A 216 -4.95 -27.23 -13.15
CA LYS A 216 -5.01 -28.70 -13.05
C LYS A 216 -3.81 -29.28 -12.31
N LYS A 217 -2.58 -28.84 -12.64
CA LYS A 217 -1.35 -29.30 -11.98
C LYS A 217 -1.34 -28.96 -10.48
N ILE A 218 -1.76 -27.74 -10.13
CA ILE A 218 -1.90 -27.29 -8.73
C ILE A 218 -2.95 -28.13 -8.00
N HIS A 219 -4.09 -28.42 -8.62
CA HIS A 219 -5.13 -29.25 -8.03
C HIS A 219 -4.66 -30.70 -7.79
N GLN A 220 -3.93 -31.28 -8.75
CA GLN A 220 -3.35 -32.62 -8.63
C GLN A 220 -2.29 -32.69 -7.51
N ALA A 221 -1.41 -31.68 -7.41
CA ALA A 221 -0.43 -31.57 -6.33
C ALA A 221 -1.08 -31.37 -4.95
N SER A 222 -2.17 -30.59 -4.87
CA SER A 222 -2.95 -30.44 -3.63
C SER A 222 -3.62 -31.75 -3.22
N TYR A 223 -4.05 -32.58 -4.17
CA TYR A 223 -4.63 -33.90 -3.90
C TYR A 223 -3.57 -34.87 -3.31
N THR A 224 -2.39 -34.97 -3.91
CA THR A 224 -1.31 -35.84 -3.39
C THR A 224 -0.83 -35.37 -2.01
N GLN A 225 -0.72 -34.07 -1.77
CA GLN A 225 -0.41 -33.52 -0.44
C GLN A 225 -1.46 -33.90 0.62
N LYS A 226 -2.76 -33.93 0.27
CA LYS A 226 -3.81 -34.37 1.21
C LYS A 226 -3.70 -35.85 1.55
N GLU A 227 -3.35 -36.71 0.60
CA GLU A 227 -3.09 -38.12 0.90
C GLU A 227 -1.88 -38.30 1.82
N ASP A 228 -0.80 -37.55 1.61
CA ASP A 228 0.40 -37.66 2.44
C ASP A 228 0.21 -37.09 3.85
N ILE A 229 -0.60 -36.03 4.00
CA ILE A 229 -1.08 -35.55 5.31
C ILE A 229 -1.89 -36.65 6.00
N ALA A 230 -2.87 -37.26 5.32
CA ALA A 230 -3.67 -38.35 5.90
C ALA A 230 -2.81 -39.58 6.30
N LYS A 231 -1.76 -39.91 5.53
CA LYS A 231 -0.78 -40.95 5.91
C LYS A 231 -0.01 -40.55 7.18
N LYS A 232 0.34 -39.27 7.33
CA LYS A 232 1.05 -38.74 8.51
C LYS A 232 0.16 -38.65 9.76
N ASP A 233 -1.10 -38.23 9.63
CA ASP A 233 -2.05 -38.19 10.75
C ASP A 233 -2.32 -39.60 11.31
N ASN A 234 -2.43 -40.60 10.43
CA ASN A 234 -2.50 -42.00 10.84
C ASN A 234 -1.21 -42.46 11.57
N GLN A 235 -0.03 -42.08 11.07
CA GLN A 235 1.24 -42.39 11.72
C GLN A 235 1.38 -41.73 13.11
N ILE A 236 0.94 -40.47 13.25
CA ILE A 236 0.90 -39.74 14.53
C ILE A 236 -0.09 -40.42 15.50
N THR A 237 -1.25 -40.83 15.01
CA THR A 237 -2.28 -41.52 15.81
C THR A 237 -1.75 -42.84 16.36
N ASP A 238 -1.00 -43.62 15.58
CA ASP A 238 -0.41 -44.88 16.05
C ASP A 238 0.72 -44.65 17.07
N LEU A 239 1.65 -43.74 16.79
CA LEU A 239 2.72 -43.36 17.74
C LEU A 239 2.14 -42.82 19.06
N THR A 240 1.01 -42.12 19.03
CA THR A 240 0.31 -41.65 20.24
C THR A 240 -0.23 -42.82 21.07
N LYS A 241 -0.77 -43.87 20.44
CA LYS A 241 -1.19 -45.10 21.15
C LYS A 241 0.01 -45.86 21.74
N GLN A 242 1.11 -45.97 20.99
CA GLN A 242 2.34 -46.59 21.47
C GLN A 242 2.90 -45.85 22.71
N LEU A 243 2.93 -44.51 22.67
CA LEU A 243 3.35 -43.68 23.81
C LEU A 243 2.41 -43.79 25.03
N ALA A 244 1.11 -43.93 24.82
CA ALA A 244 0.17 -44.16 25.92
C ALA A 244 0.44 -45.51 26.61
N LYS A 245 0.60 -46.59 25.83
CA LYS A 245 0.91 -47.93 26.35
C LYS A 245 2.25 -47.99 27.10
N LEU A 246 3.29 -47.34 26.56
CA LEU A 246 4.60 -47.26 27.22
C LEU A 246 4.57 -46.50 28.56
N LYS A 247 3.67 -45.52 28.72
CA LYS A 247 3.46 -44.85 30.02
C LYS A 247 2.79 -45.78 31.03
N GLU A 248 1.73 -46.49 30.63
CA GLU A 248 1.03 -47.44 31.48
C GLU A 248 1.96 -48.59 31.93
N GLU A 249 2.81 -49.10 31.03
CA GLU A 249 3.87 -50.07 31.34
C GLU A 249 4.93 -49.51 32.29
N LEU A 250 5.35 -48.25 32.13
CA LEU A 250 6.30 -47.59 33.02
C LEU A 250 5.73 -47.34 34.41
N GLU A 251 4.49 -46.84 34.51
CA GLU A 251 3.80 -46.58 35.78
C GLU A 251 3.58 -47.89 36.54
N SER A 252 3.16 -48.96 35.85
CA SER A 252 3.08 -50.32 36.41
C SER A 252 4.44 -50.84 36.89
N THR A 253 5.52 -50.58 36.14
CA THR A 253 6.89 -50.99 36.52
C THR A 253 7.38 -50.24 37.76
N ILE A 254 7.14 -48.93 37.85
CA ILE A 254 7.50 -48.11 39.01
C ILE A 254 6.72 -48.57 40.25
N ALA A 255 5.40 -48.77 40.15
CA ALA A 255 4.56 -49.25 41.24
C ALA A 255 4.96 -50.67 41.72
N ASN A 256 5.47 -51.50 40.82
CA ASN A 256 5.94 -52.84 41.17
C ASN A 256 7.39 -52.91 41.67
N SER A 257 8.18 -51.85 41.50
CA SER A 257 9.59 -51.81 41.88
C SER A 257 9.82 -52.16 43.35
N VAL A 258 10.88 -52.92 43.62
CA VAL A 258 11.24 -53.39 44.97
C VAL A 258 11.65 -52.22 45.85
N GLU A 259 12.32 -51.22 45.29
CA GLU A 259 12.78 -50.01 45.99
C GLU A 259 11.61 -49.21 46.59
N VAL A 260 10.51 -49.01 45.85
CA VAL A 260 9.31 -48.31 46.36
C VAL A 260 8.65 -49.09 47.49
N LYS A 261 8.66 -50.43 47.45
CA LYS A 261 8.11 -51.28 48.51
C LYS A 261 8.97 -51.18 49.78
N ILE A 262 10.28 -51.37 49.65
CA ILE A 262 11.25 -51.21 50.75
C ILE A 262 11.18 -49.81 51.38
N VAL A 263 11.08 -48.74 50.57
CA VAL A 263 10.97 -47.36 51.09
C VAL A 263 9.68 -47.16 51.92
N ASN A 264 8.57 -47.81 51.54
CA ASN A 264 7.33 -47.75 52.31
C ASN A 264 7.40 -48.58 53.60
N GLU A 265 8.06 -49.74 53.59
CA GLU A 265 8.31 -50.56 54.80
C GLU A 265 9.22 -49.82 55.78
N ILE A 266 10.38 -49.31 55.33
CA ILE A 266 11.29 -48.47 56.12
C ILE A 266 10.57 -47.25 56.70
N ARG A 267 9.65 -46.63 55.94
CA ARG A 267 8.86 -45.49 56.43
C ARG A 267 7.88 -45.89 57.54
N SER A 268 7.27 -47.07 57.45
CA SER A 268 6.40 -47.63 58.49
C SER A 268 7.19 -47.92 59.77
N GLU A 269 8.35 -48.56 59.65
CA GLU A 269 9.25 -48.87 60.78
C GLU A 269 9.77 -47.60 61.46
N ASN A 270 10.15 -46.56 60.70
CA ASN A 270 10.59 -45.28 61.26
C ASN A 270 9.49 -44.61 62.09
N GLU A 271 8.22 -44.70 61.68
CA GLU A 271 7.10 -44.09 62.42
C GLU A 271 6.79 -44.88 63.70
N ALA A 272 6.89 -46.21 63.67
CA ALA A 272 6.80 -47.06 64.87
C ALA A 272 7.94 -46.77 65.87
N LEU A 273 9.17 -46.64 65.38
CA LEU A 273 10.34 -46.29 66.22
C LEU A 273 10.20 -44.90 66.85
N ARG A 274 9.69 -43.90 66.13
CA ARG A 274 9.39 -42.56 66.66
C ARG A 274 8.39 -42.61 67.82
N SER A 275 7.31 -43.36 67.66
CA SER A 275 6.30 -43.57 68.72
C SER A 275 6.92 -44.19 69.98
N SER A 276 7.78 -45.20 69.81
CA SER A 276 8.51 -45.83 70.92
C SER A 276 9.49 -44.85 71.62
N VAL A 277 10.24 -44.05 70.86
CA VAL A 277 11.13 -43.02 71.41
C VAL A 277 10.34 -41.95 72.17
N GLU A 278 9.14 -41.56 71.71
CA GLU A 278 8.29 -40.61 72.43
C GLU A 278 7.77 -41.18 73.76
N GLN A 279 7.41 -42.46 73.80
CA GLN A 279 7.03 -43.16 75.03
C GLN A 279 8.20 -43.24 76.03
N LEU A 280 9.39 -43.65 75.59
CA LEU A 280 10.59 -43.69 76.43
C LEU A 280 10.96 -42.29 76.95
N THR A 281 10.85 -41.26 76.12
CA THR A 281 11.10 -39.86 76.52
C THR A 281 10.11 -39.37 77.59
N LYS A 282 8.86 -39.86 77.59
CA LYS A 282 7.88 -39.57 78.64
C LYS A 282 8.22 -40.29 79.95
N GLN A 283 8.63 -41.56 79.87
CA GLN A 283 9.04 -42.33 81.06
C GLN A 283 10.27 -41.70 81.73
N MET A 284 11.34 -41.40 80.96
CA MET A 284 12.55 -40.77 81.50
C MET A 284 12.29 -39.45 82.23
N LYS A 285 11.28 -38.68 81.82
CA LYS A 285 10.88 -37.43 82.49
C LYS A 285 10.11 -37.66 83.79
N ALA A 286 9.35 -38.76 83.91
CA ALA A 286 8.75 -39.16 85.17
C ALA A 286 9.83 -39.63 86.14
N ASP A 287 10.71 -40.55 85.69
CA ASP A 287 11.83 -41.07 86.48
C ASP A 287 12.74 -39.94 86.99
N GLN A 288 13.07 -38.95 86.15
CA GLN A 288 13.83 -37.77 86.54
C GLN A 288 13.14 -36.97 87.65
N GLY A 289 11.82 -36.77 87.57
CA GLY A 289 11.05 -36.05 88.60
C GLY A 289 11.04 -36.76 89.96
N ASP A 290 11.04 -38.09 89.97
CA ASP A 290 11.15 -38.89 91.19
C ASP A 290 12.57 -38.84 91.78
N TYR A 291 13.62 -38.88 90.94
CA TYR A 291 15.00 -38.69 91.40
C TYR A 291 15.26 -37.27 91.94
N GLU A 292 14.68 -36.23 91.34
CA GLU A 292 14.79 -34.85 91.83
C GLU A 292 14.12 -34.68 93.21
N GLN A 293 12.98 -35.33 93.45
CA GLN A 293 12.35 -35.38 94.77
C GLN A 293 13.20 -36.12 95.82
N GLN A 294 13.78 -37.27 95.46
CA GLN A 294 14.68 -38.02 96.34
C GLN A 294 15.93 -37.20 96.70
N LEU A 295 16.53 -36.52 95.73
CA LEU A 295 17.67 -35.61 95.94
C LEU A 295 17.31 -34.42 96.85
N ALA A 296 16.10 -33.86 96.72
CA ALA A 296 15.64 -32.79 97.60
C ALA A 296 15.49 -33.25 99.06
N GLN A 297 14.96 -34.46 99.29
CA GLN A 297 14.83 -35.04 100.63
C GLN A 297 16.20 -35.31 101.26
N VAL A 298 17.12 -35.99 100.55
CA VAL A 298 18.47 -36.29 101.05
C VAL A 298 19.27 -35.03 101.36
N ARG A 299 19.14 -33.96 100.54
CA ARG A 299 19.76 -32.66 100.83
C ARG A 299 19.25 -32.05 102.14
N LYS A 300 17.94 -32.13 102.40
CA LYS A 300 17.33 -31.59 103.63
C LYS A 300 17.82 -32.33 104.88
N GLU A 301 17.92 -33.66 104.81
CA GLU A 301 18.45 -34.50 105.90
C GLU A 301 19.93 -34.16 106.16
N ALA A 302 20.75 -34.08 105.10
CA ALA A 302 22.15 -33.70 105.19
C ALA A 302 22.36 -32.26 105.74
N GLU A 303 21.46 -31.32 105.42
CA GLU A 303 21.49 -29.97 106.00
C GLU A 303 21.25 -29.95 107.51
N GLU A 304 20.30 -30.74 108.03
CA GLU A 304 20.05 -30.81 109.48
C GLU A 304 21.21 -31.51 110.22
N GLU A 305 21.85 -32.50 109.60
CA GLU A 305 23.04 -33.14 110.16
C GLU A 305 24.28 -32.22 110.11
N ALA A 306 24.48 -31.48 109.01
CA ALA A 306 25.52 -30.47 108.90
C ALA A 306 25.33 -29.33 109.93
N LYS A 307 24.08 -28.89 110.18
CA LYS A 307 23.76 -27.90 111.23
C LYS A 307 24.11 -28.41 112.63
N LYS A 308 23.91 -29.70 112.92
CA LYS A 308 24.37 -30.33 114.18
C LYS A 308 25.90 -30.35 114.25
N ALA A 309 26.58 -30.76 113.18
CA ALA A 309 28.05 -30.82 113.13
C ALA A 309 28.72 -29.44 113.26
N MET A 310 28.17 -28.39 112.64
CA MET A 310 28.73 -27.03 112.73
C MET A 310 28.68 -26.43 114.14
N SER A 311 27.85 -26.97 115.04
CA SER A 311 27.77 -26.49 116.44
C SER A 311 28.95 -26.94 117.33
N SER A 312 29.85 -27.81 116.85
CA SER A 312 31.00 -28.33 117.61
C SER A 312 32.38 -27.84 117.14
N VAL A 313 32.44 -26.93 116.15
CA VAL A 313 33.71 -26.38 115.64
C VAL A 313 34.07 -25.09 116.38
N ASP A 314 35.22 -25.09 117.06
CA ASP A 314 35.69 -23.94 117.84
C ASP A 314 36.10 -22.76 116.93
N ALA A 315 35.47 -21.61 117.16
CA ALA A 315 35.68 -20.38 116.38
C ALA A 315 37.13 -19.87 116.43
N GLY A 316 37.92 -20.23 117.46
CA GLY A 316 39.32 -19.84 117.57
C GLY A 316 40.19 -20.34 116.40
N GLN A 317 39.98 -21.58 115.94
CA GLN A 317 40.76 -22.15 114.83
C GLN A 317 40.47 -21.45 113.50
N VAL A 318 39.21 -21.04 113.28
CA VAL A 318 38.79 -20.31 112.08
C VAL A 318 39.37 -18.90 112.04
N ALA A 319 39.62 -18.28 113.20
CA ALA A 319 40.28 -16.97 113.28
C ALA A 319 41.77 -17.07 112.93
N GLN A 320 42.49 -18.06 113.46
CA GLN A 320 43.92 -18.25 113.18
C GLN A 320 44.18 -18.53 111.68
N LEU A 321 43.45 -19.47 111.07
CA LEU A 321 43.61 -19.82 109.67
C LEU A 321 43.34 -18.64 108.71
N LYS A 322 42.47 -17.69 109.10
CA LYS A 322 42.24 -16.45 108.33
C LYS A 322 43.44 -15.50 108.39
N GLN A 323 44.13 -15.38 109.53
CA GLN A 323 45.35 -14.58 109.61
C GLN A 323 46.46 -15.20 108.75
N GLU A 324 46.69 -16.51 108.88
CA GLU A 324 47.70 -17.23 108.08
C GLU A 324 47.43 -17.12 106.58
N HIS A 325 46.16 -17.16 106.16
CA HIS A 325 45.77 -16.94 104.76
C HIS A 325 46.06 -15.51 104.28
N GLN A 326 45.75 -14.48 105.08
CA GLN A 326 46.05 -13.09 104.73
C GLN A 326 47.57 -12.85 104.62
N GLU A 327 48.37 -13.41 105.52
CA GLU A 327 49.83 -13.33 105.46
C GLU A 327 50.44 -14.07 104.26
N LEU A 328 49.77 -15.10 103.74
CA LEU A 328 50.13 -15.75 102.48
C LEU A 328 49.70 -14.92 101.26
N GLN A 329 48.50 -14.33 101.30
CA GLN A 329 47.95 -13.53 100.20
C GLN A 329 48.82 -12.29 99.94
N ASN A 330 49.24 -11.56 100.97
CA ASN A 330 50.14 -10.41 100.83
C ASN A 330 51.48 -10.81 100.18
N LYS A 331 52.04 -11.99 100.53
CA LYS A 331 53.28 -12.52 99.94
C LYS A 331 53.10 -12.91 98.47
N PHE A 332 51.91 -13.30 98.04
CA PHE A 332 51.61 -13.52 96.62
C PHE A 332 51.57 -12.19 95.85
N GLU A 333 51.01 -11.12 96.42
CA GLU A 333 51.02 -9.79 95.79
C GLU A 333 52.46 -9.23 95.63
N ASP A 334 53.30 -9.35 96.67
CA ASP A 334 54.73 -8.98 96.61
C ASP A 334 55.46 -9.76 95.49
N MET A 335 55.18 -11.06 95.35
CA MET A 335 55.77 -11.92 94.31
C MET A 335 55.26 -11.57 92.91
N ASP A 336 53.99 -11.19 92.75
CA ASP A 336 53.45 -10.75 91.46
C ASP A 336 54.01 -9.39 91.04
N ILE A 337 54.27 -8.47 91.98
CA ILE A 337 55.00 -7.22 91.70
C ILE A 337 56.39 -7.54 91.14
N LEU A 338 57.15 -8.40 91.82
CA LEU A 338 58.48 -8.86 91.37
C LEU A 338 58.44 -9.55 90.00
N CYS A 339 57.47 -10.43 89.74
CA CYS A 339 57.27 -11.08 88.45
C CYS A 339 56.98 -10.05 87.34
N ASN A 340 56.18 -9.02 87.63
CA ASN A 340 55.88 -7.94 86.70
C ASN A 340 57.09 -7.04 86.40
N GLU A 341 57.95 -6.77 87.39
CA GLU A 341 59.21 -6.05 87.17
C GLU A 341 60.18 -6.84 86.29
N ARG A 342 60.41 -8.12 86.59
CA ARG A 342 61.24 -9.00 85.75
C ARG A 342 60.65 -9.20 84.35
N SER A 343 59.33 -9.21 84.19
CA SER A 343 58.67 -9.23 82.89
C SER A 343 58.98 -7.97 82.06
N LYS A 344 58.97 -6.77 82.66
CA LYS A 344 59.37 -5.50 82.00
C LYS A 344 60.85 -5.52 81.59
N GLU A 345 61.72 -6.00 82.48
CA GLU A 345 63.18 -6.13 82.24
C GLU A 345 63.46 -7.08 81.06
N ILE A 346 62.80 -8.25 81.04
CA ILE A 346 62.85 -9.20 79.92
C ILE A 346 62.30 -8.59 78.62
N GLN A 347 61.29 -7.73 78.68
CA GLN A 347 60.77 -7.02 77.50
C GLN A 347 61.76 -5.99 76.94
N SER A 348 62.50 -5.28 77.79
CA SER A 348 63.60 -4.40 77.36
C SER A 348 64.68 -5.21 76.64
N LEU A 349 65.21 -6.25 77.28
CA LEU A 349 66.25 -7.11 76.68
C LEU A 349 65.79 -7.75 75.36
N LYS A 350 64.50 -8.13 75.25
CA LYS A 350 63.89 -8.60 73.99
C LYS A 350 63.73 -7.52 72.93
N LYS A 351 63.70 -6.22 73.28
CA LYS A 351 63.77 -5.11 72.33
C LYS A 351 65.21 -4.93 71.87
N ASP A 352 66.16 -4.83 72.79
CA ASP A 352 67.58 -4.59 72.49
C ASP A 352 68.16 -5.71 71.60
N LEU A 353 67.77 -6.96 71.84
CA LEU A 353 68.10 -8.11 70.99
C LEU A 353 67.50 -8.00 69.56
N ARG A 354 66.31 -7.42 69.40
CA ARG A 354 65.69 -7.18 68.08
C ARG A 354 66.40 -6.06 67.34
N ASP A 355 66.73 -4.97 68.02
CA ASP A 355 67.42 -3.82 67.42
C ASP A 355 68.85 -4.22 66.96
N ALA A 356 69.55 -5.03 67.76
CA ALA A 356 70.81 -5.67 67.35
C ALA A 356 70.64 -6.63 66.15
N LYS A 357 69.59 -7.48 66.14
CA LYS A 357 69.31 -8.39 65.02
C LYS A 357 68.98 -7.64 63.72
N ASN A 358 68.27 -6.52 63.80
CA ASN A 358 67.98 -5.65 62.66
C ASN A 358 69.28 -5.06 62.09
N THR A 359 70.17 -4.57 62.95
CA THR A 359 71.50 -4.07 62.57
C THR A 359 72.34 -5.14 61.85
N ILE A 360 72.30 -6.39 62.32
CA ILE A 360 72.95 -7.53 61.64
C ILE A 360 72.31 -7.79 60.26
N SER A 361 70.98 -7.71 60.15
CA SER A 361 70.27 -7.87 58.88
C SER A 361 70.64 -6.81 57.85
N GLU A 362 70.83 -5.55 58.28
CA GLU A 362 71.29 -4.46 57.41
C GLU A 362 72.72 -4.69 56.93
N LYS A 363 73.63 -5.14 57.80
CA LYS A 363 75.01 -5.49 57.41
C LYS A 363 75.04 -6.67 56.43
N ASN A 364 74.20 -7.69 56.64
CA ASN A 364 74.09 -8.83 55.71
C ASN A 364 73.53 -8.41 54.34
N LYS A 365 72.58 -7.47 54.29
CA LYS A 365 72.09 -6.89 53.02
C LYS A 365 73.23 -6.16 52.29
N TYR A 366 74.05 -5.39 53.01
CA TYR A 366 75.21 -4.71 52.46
C TYR A 366 76.28 -5.69 51.93
N ILE A 367 76.40 -6.89 52.53
CA ILE A 367 77.27 -7.96 52.01
C ILE A 367 76.68 -8.52 50.69
N SER A 368 75.39 -8.88 50.67
CA SER A 368 74.71 -9.39 49.47
C SER A 368 74.82 -8.44 48.27
N GLU A 369 74.68 -7.13 48.49
CA GLU A 369 74.81 -6.11 47.45
C GLU A 369 76.23 -6.04 46.84
N ASN A 370 77.26 -6.38 47.62
CA ASN A 370 78.64 -6.52 47.12
C ASN A 370 78.86 -7.88 46.41
N GLU A 371 78.21 -8.96 46.85
CA GLU A 371 78.26 -10.26 46.18
C GLU A 371 77.61 -10.22 44.78
N ASP A 372 76.47 -9.54 44.66
CA ASP A 372 75.81 -9.29 43.36
C ASP A 372 76.68 -8.44 42.41
N LEU A 373 77.44 -7.47 42.95
CA LEU A 373 78.39 -6.68 42.16
C LEU A 373 79.53 -7.55 41.61
N ILE A 374 80.04 -8.50 42.40
CA ILE A 374 81.05 -9.49 41.98
C ILE A 374 80.47 -10.44 40.92
N LEU A 375 79.21 -10.86 41.04
CA LEU A 375 78.51 -11.68 40.03
C LEU A 375 78.31 -10.92 38.71
N SER A 376 77.97 -9.63 38.77
CA SER A 376 77.85 -8.75 37.60
C SER A 376 79.16 -8.68 36.80
N LEU A 377 80.28 -8.44 37.50
CA LEU A 377 81.62 -8.38 36.88
C LEU A 377 82.04 -9.74 36.27
N LYS A 378 81.69 -10.86 36.90
CA LYS A 378 81.91 -12.20 36.32
C LYS A 378 81.09 -12.40 35.03
N LYS A 379 79.84 -11.96 35.00
CA LYS A 379 78.96 -12.14 33.83
C LYS A 379 79.47 -11.39 32.59
N GLN A 380 79.99 -10.18 32.76
CA GLN A 380 80.61 -9.40 31.68
C GLN A 380 81.84 -10.12 31.07
N LEU A 381 82.56 -10.92 31.86
CA LEU A 381 83.69 -11.72 31.41
C LEU A 381 83.29 -12.86 30.46
N ASP A 382 82.13 -13.50 30.70
CA ASP A 382 81.63 -14.62 29.88
C ASP A 382 80.89 -14.14 28.62
N GLU A 383 80.31 -12.93 28.63
CA GLU A 383 79.73 -12.32 27.43
C GLU A 383 80.81 -11.93 26.39
N LEU A 384 82.04 -11.63 26.84
CA LEU A 384 83.19 -11.48 25.95
C LEU A 384 83.65 -12.81 25.32
N LYS A 385 83.58 -13.94 26.04
CA LYS A 385 83.92 -15.27 25.49
C LYS A 385 82.99 -15.68 24.35
N LYS A 386 81.67 -15.59 24.56
CA LYS A 386 80.65 -15.99 23.57
C LYS A 386 80.72 -15.22 22.24
N LYS A 387 81.43 -14.07 22.23
CA LYS A 387 81.68 -13.26 21.04
C LYS A 387 82.83 -13.79 20.17
N CYS A 388 83.65 -14.71 20.68
CA CYS A 388 84.62 -15.48 19.88
C CYS A 388 83.97 -16.69 19.21
N ASP A 389 83.06 -17.38 19.92
CA ASP A 389 82.43 -18.62 19.44
C ASP A 389 81.47 -18.41 18.26
N SER A 390 80.93 -17.18 18.12
CA SER A 390 79.90 -16.82 17.13
C SER A 390 80.43 -16.52 15.71
N LEU A 391 81.67 -16.93 15.41
CA LEU A 391 82.31 -16.78 14.09
C LEU A 391 82.54 -18.10 13.31
N MET A 392 82.19 -19.27 13.87
CA MET A 392 82.51 -20.57 13.26
C MET A 392 81.45 -21.15 12.30
N ASP A 393 80.15 -21.08 12.63
CA ASP A 393 79.12 -21.86 11.93
C ASP A 393 78.08 -21.02 11.18
N SER A 394 78.09 -21.06 9.83
CA SER A 394 77.03 -20.47 8.98
C SER A 394 77.01 -21.03 7.54
N ASN A 395 76.41 -22.21 7.35
CA ASN A 395 75.92 -22.78 6.07
C ASN A 395 75.02 -24.00 6.38
N SER A 396 74.02 -24.44 5.59
CA SER A 396 73.49 -23.97 4.28
C SER A 396 72.11 -24.57 3.90
N SER A 397 71.20 -23.77 3.30
CA SER A 397 70.16 -24.14 2.28
C SER A 397 69.02 -25.18 2.57
N LYS A 398 67.99 -25.40 1.70
CA LYS A 398 66.91 -24.53 1.10
C LYS A 398 66.08 -25.32 0.01
N ASN A 399 64.80 -24.93 -0.24
CA ASN A 399 64.02 -25.13 -1.51
C ASN A 399 63.66 -26.60 -1.94
N SER A 400 62.87 -27.00 -2.99
CA SER A 400 61.76 -26.48 -3.88
C SER A 400 61.29 -27.61 -4.86
N ALA A 401 60.24 -27.57 -5.72
CA ALA A 401 58.84 -27.06 -5.72
C ALA A 401 58.09 -27.37 -7.07
N SER A 402 56.73 -27.43 -7.06
CA SER A 402 55.74 -27.09 -8.15
C SER A 402 55.58 -27.83 -9.53
N GLU A 403 54.31 -27.82 -10.02
CA GLU A 403 53.77 -27.68 -11.43
C GLU A 403 53.45 -28.82 -12.46
N VAL A 404 52.12 -28.99 -12.75
CA VAL A 404 51.33 -28.93 -14.02
C VAL A 404 51.76 -29.60 -15.37
N GLN A 405 50.86 -30.42 -15.98
CA GLN A 405 50.30 -30.35 -17.38
C GLN A 405 49.29 -31.50 -17.66
N ILE A 406 48.01 -31.25 -18.05
CA ILE A 406 47.41 -31.05 -19.41
C ILE A 406 47.45 -32.26 -20.39
N LYS A 407 46.27 -32.83 -20.73
CA LYS A 407 45.89 -33.33 -22.08
C LYS A 407 44.42 -33.81 -22.22
N ASN A 408 43.98 -33.93 -23.48
CA ASN A 408 42.78 -34.61 -24.03
C ASN A 408 41.38 -34.00 -23.77
N LEU A 409 40.95 -33.16 -24.71
CA LEU A 409 39.54 -32.74 -24.91
C LEU A 409 39.20 -32.75 -26.42
N THR A 410 39.25 -33.94 -27.06
CA THR A 410 39.22 -34.08 -28.53
C THR A 410 38.50 -35.35 -29.04
N GLU A 411 37.23 -35.59 -28.66
CA GLU A 411 36.47 -36.74 -29.20
C GLU A 411 34.95 -36.56 -29.35
N ILE A 412 34.42 -35.32 -29.40
CA ILE A 412 32.96 -35.07 -29.40
C ILE A 412 32.41 -34.54 -30.73
N ASN A 413 33.21 -33.88 -31.58
CA ASN A 413 32.71 -33.21 -32.80
C ASN A 413 32.45 -34.12 -34.02
N ALA A 414 32.62 -35.44 -33.91
CA ALA A 414 32.64 -36.37 -35.04
C ALA A 414 31.25 -36.89 -35.51
N LYS A 415 30.13 -36.20 -35.21
CA LYS A 415 28.77 -36.77 -35.37
C LYS A 415 27.70 -35.90 -36.06
N LEU A 416 28.06 -34.77 -36.69
CA LEU A 416 27.07 -33.84 -37.30
C LEU A 416 27.08 -33.72 -38.83
N GLU A 417 28.03 -34.34 -39.56
CA GLU A 417 28.13 -34.17 -41.03
C GLU A 417 27.50 -35.32 -41.85
N LYS A 418 26.94 -36.36 -41.21
CA LYS A 418 26.38 -37.54 -41.90
C LYS A 418 24.85 -37.57 -41.95
N ARG A 419 24.22 -36.46 -42.39
CA ARG A 419 22.74 -36.38 -42.51
C ARG A 419 22.18 -35.40 -43.55
N ILE A 420 23.02 -34.89 -44.47
CA ILE A 420 22.63 -33.90 -45.51
C ILE A 420 22.59 -34.51 -46.93
N ALA A 421 23.17 -35.69 -47.13
CA ALA A 421 22.97 -36.50 -48.34
C ALA A 421 21.92 -37.61 -48.08
N GLU A 422 21.24 -38.04 -49.15
CA GLU A 422 20.23 -39.11 -49.21
C GLU A 422 18.82 -38.78 -48.67
N MET A 423 18.01 -38.08 -49.48
CA MET A 423 16.65 -38.54 -49.85
C MET A 423 16.00 -37.77 -51.05
N GLU A 424 16.78 -37.35 -52.07
CA GLU A 424 16.22 -36.93 -53.37
C GLU A 424 16.25 -38.06 -54.42
N LYS A 425 15.25 -38.95 -54.34
CA LYS A 425 14.83 -39.94 -55.36
C LYS A 425 13.50 -40.53 -54.85
N SER A 426 12.36 -40.53 -55.55
CA SER A 426 12.05 -40.27 -56.96
C SER A 426 10.62 -39.70 -57.08
N LYS A 427 10.38 -38.58 -57.78
CA LYS A 427 10.07 -38.47 -59.23
C LYS A 427 8.76 -39.12 -59.71
N SER A 428 7.85 -38.24 -60.17
CA SER A 428 6.87 -38.37 -61.26
C SER A 428 5.78 -39.47 -61.28
N SER A 429 4.51 -39.04 -61.26
CA SER A 429 3.50 -39.51 -62.23
C SER A 429 2.32 -38.51 -62.38
N ASN A 430 1.48 -38.72 -63.39
CA ASN A 430 0.11 -38.19 -63.56
C ASN A 430 -0.11 -36.66 -63.74
N ASN A 431 0.70 -36.00 -64.57
CA ASN A 431 0.24 -34.77 -65.27
C ASN A 431 -0.68 -35.14 -66.47
N LYS A 432 -1.94 -35.55 -66.21
CA LYS A 432 -2.91 -35.86 -67.29
C LYS A 432 -4.39 -35.76 -66.89
N LYS A 433 -4.92 -34.53 -66.71
CA LYS A 433 -6.36 -34.21 -66.94
C LYS A 433 -6.69 -32.71 -67.08
N LEU A 434 -5.76 -31.93 -67.64
CA LEU A 434 -5.89 -30.47 -67.83
C LEU A 434 -6.78 -30.07 -69.04
N LYS A 435 -7.95 -30.70 -69.25
CA LYS A 435 -8.75 -30.44 -70.47
C LYS A 435 -10.29 -30.59 -70.41
N GLU A 436 -10.88 -30.71 -69.23
CA GLU A 436 -12.36 -30.74 -69.02
C GLU A 436 -12.86 -29.51 -68.22
N SER A 437 -12.02 -28.48 -68.08
CA SER A 437 -12.18 -27.39 -67.10
C SER A 437 -13.24 -26.32 -67.41
N SER A 438 -13.95 -26.39 -68.54
CA SER A 438 -14.76 -25.28 -69.06
C SER A 438 -16.29 -25.47 -68.97
N GLN A 439 -16.78 -26.63 -68.51
CA GLN A 439 -18.23 -26.90 -68.39
C GLN A 439 -18.66 -27.26 -66.96
N ALA A 440 -17.73 -27.74 -66.12
CA ALA A 440 -18.00 -27.94 -64.69
C ALA A 440 -18.19 -26.62 -63.91
N TYR A 441 -17.68 -25.49 -64.43
CA TYR A 441 -17.58 -24.21 -63.70
C TYR A 441 -18.95 -23.58 -63.41
N ASP A 442 -19.92 -23.66 -64.34
CA ASP A 442 -21.23 -23.01 -64.18
C ASP A 442 -22.18 -23.81 -63.26
N GLU A 443 -22.07 -25.14 -63.27
CA GLU A 443 -22.65 -25.97 -62.21
C GLU A 443 -21.98 -25.67 -60.86
N LEU A 444 -20.67 -25.46 -60.84
CA LEU A 444 -19.95 -25.05 -59.63
C LEU A 444 -20.48 -23.71 -59.11
N GLN A 445 -20.71 -22.72 -59.97
CA GLN A 445 -21.28 -21.43 -59.57
C GLN A 445 -22.71 -21.55 -59.04
N LYS A 446 -23.59 -22.35 -59.68
CA LYS A 446 -24.96 -22.57 -59.16
C LYS A 446 -24.96 -23.32 -57.81
N LYS A 447 -24.10 -24.33 -57.65
CA LYS A 447 -23.90 -25.06 -56.39
C LYS A 447 -23.27 -24.15 -55.32
N MET A 448 -22.29 -23.32 -55.68
CA MET A 448 -21.71 -22.29 -54.80
C MET A 448 -22.75 -21.27 -54.37
N LYS A 449 -23.63 -20.77 -55.25
CA LYS A 449 -24.61 -19.74 -54.88
C LYS A 449 -25.60 -20.23 -53.81
N LYS A 450 -26.14 -21.45 -53.97
CA LYS A 450 -26.94 -22.11 -52.91
C LYS A 450 -26.12 -22.42 -51.65
N LYS A 451 -24.84 -22.81 -51.79
CA LYS A 451 -23.97 -23.08 -50.64
C LYS A 451 -23.61 -21.80 -49.87
N VAL A 452 -23.45 -20.66 -50.56
CA VAL A 452 -23.28 -19.32 -49.97
C VAL A 452 -24.54 -18.89 -49.24
N GLU A 453 -25.72 -19.14 -49.79
CA GLU A 453 -27.01 -18.83 -49.15
C GLU A 453 -27.26 -19.65 -47.87
N ILE A 454 -26.90 -20.95 -47.89
CA ILE A 454 -26.88 -21.80 -46.68
C ILE A 454 -25.83 -21.26 -45.68
N LEU A 455 -24.60 -21.01 -46.12
CA LEU A 455 -23.53 -20.47 -45.27
C LEU A 455 -23.87 -19.08 -44.71
N GLN A 456 -24.63 -18.23 -45.40
CA GLN A 456 -25.10 -16.95 -44.89
C GLN A 456 -26.13 -17.12 -43.77
N ASN A 457 -27.02 -18.10 -43.90
CA ASN A 457 -27.96 -18.46 -42.83
C ASN A 457 -27.22 -19.08 -41.62
N ASP A 458 -26.28 -19.99 -41.85
CA ASP A 458 -25.43 -20.58 -40.80
C ASP A 458 -24.57 -19.51 -40.11
N VAL A 459 -23.97 -18.59 -40.86
CA VAL A 459 -23.26 -17.41 -40.32
C VAL A 459 -24.21 -16.53 -39.51
N SER A 460 -25.46 -16.31 -39.95
CA SER A 460 -26.42 -15.53 -39.17
C SER A 460 -26.78 -16.18 -37.83
N LYS A 461 -26.89 -17.52 -37.80
CA LYS A 461 -27.14 -18.33 -36.61
C LYS A 461 -25.92 -18.33 -35.68
N ALA A 462 -24.75 -18.64 -36.22
CA ALA A 462 -23.47 -18.58 -35.51
C ALA A 462 -23.17 -17.18 -34.94
N LYS A 463 -23.57 -16.10 -35.63
CA LYS A 463 -23.43 -14.72 -35.14
C LYS A 463 -24.35 -14.41 -33.96
N LYS A 464 -25.57 -14.97 -33.92
CA LYS A 464 -26.48 -14.89 -32.76
C LYS A 464 -25.94 -15.70 -31.56
N GLU A 465 -25.52 -16.94 -31.81
CA GLU A 465 -24.93 -17.81 -30.78
C GLU A 465 -23.63 -17.20 -30.21
N SER A 466 -22.74 -16.69 -31.07
CA SER A 466 -21.51 -15.99 -30.68
C SER A 466 -21.81 -14.73 -29.89
N LYS A 467 -22.83 -13.93 -30.26
CA LYS A 467 -23.23 -12.78 -29.44
C LYS A 467 -23.66 -13.20 -28.03
N SER A 468 -24.47 -14.25 -27.90
CA SER A 468 -24.85 -14.78 -26.58
C SER A 468 -23.68 -15.34 -25.75
N LYS A 469 -22.57 -15.75 -26.40
CA LYS A 469 -21.31 -16.10 -25.73
C LYS A 469 -20.53 -14.85 -25.31
N ILE A 470 -20.43 -13.84 -26.17
CA ILE A 470 -19.82 -12.54 -25.87
C ILE A 470 -20.53 -11.89 -24.67
N ASP A 471 -21.86 -11.84 -24.67
CA ASP A 471 -22.67 -11.26 -23.57
C ASP A 471 -22.46 -12.01 -22.23
N LYS A 472 -22.06 -13.29 -22.26
CA LYS A 472 -21.69 -14.07 -21.06
C LYS A 472 -20.24 -13.83 -20.63
N LEU A 473 -19.31 -13.86 -21.58
CA LEU A 473 -17.89 -13.55 -21.33
C LEU A 473 -17.71 -12.14 -20.78
N GLN A 474 -18.46 -11.16 -21.29
CA GLN A 474 -18.45 -9.78 -20.81
C GLN A 474 -18.84 -9.69 -19.33
N LYS A 475 -19.87 -10.42 -18.90
CA LYS A 475 -20.25 -10.50 -17.48
C LYS A 475 -19.13 -11.12 -16.62
N GLN A 476 -18.49 -12.18 -17.11
CA GLN A 476 -17.36 -12.81 -16.40
C GLN A 476 -16.15 -11.86 -16.30
N VAL A 477 -15.89 -11.05 -17.33
CA VAL A 477 -14.86 -9.98 -17.32
C VAL A 477 -15.20 -8.89 -16.30
N ASP A 478 -16.47 -8.47 -16.20
CA ASP A 478 -16.89 -7.43 -15.25
C ASP A 478 -16.99 -7.97 -13.79
N GLU A 479 -17.15 -9.27 -13.61
CA GLU A 479 -16.95 -9.96 -12.32
C GLU A 479 -15.46 -10.09 -11.97
N ALA A 480 -14.61 -10.43 -12.94
CA ALA A 480 -13.15 -10.48 -12.75
C ALA A 480 -12.58 -9.13 -12.31
N LYS A 481 -12.95 -8.02 -12.97
CA LYS A 481 -12.55 -6.65 -12.56
C LYS A 481 -12.98 -6.30 -11.12
N LYS A 482 -14.16 -6.77 -10.69
CA LYS A 482 -14.62 -6.59 -9.29
C LYS A 482 -13.78 -7.39 -8.31
N LEU A 483 -13.32 -8.58 -8.69
CA LEU A 483 -12.38 -9.37 -7.89
C LEU A 483 -10.97 -8.75 -7.88
N GLU A 484 -10.51 -8.18 -9.00
CA GLU A 484 -9.23 -7.46 -9.08
C GLU A 484 -9.20 -6.23 -8.17
N SER A 485 -10.27 -5.43 -8.11
CA SER A 485 -10.34 -4.31 -7.16
C SER A 485 -10.22 -4.79 -5.70
N LYS A 486 -11.00 -5.79 -5.31
CA LYS A 486 -10.93 -6.40 -3.96
C LYS A 486 -9.56 -7.02 -3.67
N LEU A 487 -8.90 -7.61 -4.66
CA LEU A 487 -7.55 -8.15 -4.54
C LEU A 487 -6.52 -7.04 -4.33
N LYS A 488 -6.71 -5.87 -4.94
CA LYS A 488 -5.89 -4.68 -4.68
C LYS A 488 -6.15 -4.15 -3.26
N ASP A 489 -7.42 -3.92 -2.90
CA ASP A 489 -7.80 -3.41 -1.58
C ASP A 489 -7.26 -4.30 -0.44
N ALA A 490 -7.28 -5.63 -0.64
CA ALA A 490 -6.71 -6.59 0.30
C ALA A 490 -5.16 -6.57 0.35
N LYS A 491 -4.47 -6.27 -0.76
CA LYS A 491 -3.00 -6.10 -0.78
C LYS A 491 -2.59 -4.83 -0.07
N ASP A 492 -3.32 -3.74 -0.29
CA ASP A 492 -3.08 -2.45 0.36
C ASP A 492 -3.23 -2.63 1.89
N GLN A 493 -4.29 -3.32 2.34
CA GLN A 493 -4.48 -3.71 3.76
C GLN A 493 -3.36 -4.62 4.32
N ILE A 494 -2.86 -5.59 3.53
CA ILE A 494 -1.73 -6.43 3.95
C ILE A 494 -0.48 -5.58 4.19
N THR A 495 -0.17 -4.63 3.29
CA THR A 495 1.00 -3.77 3.46
C THR A 495 0.88 -2.80 4.66
N GLU A 496 -0.33 -2.31 4.98
CA GLU A 496 -0.57 -1.56 6.22
C GLU A 496 -0.31 -2.41 7.48
N LEU A 497 -0.75 -3.67 7.47
CA LEU A 497 -0.52 -4.62 8.57
C LEU A 497 0.96 -5.02 8.71
N GLU A 498 1.68 -5.17 7.61
CA GLU A 498 3.13 -5.43 7.61
C GLU A 498 3.90 -4.26 8.24
N MET A 499 3.60 -3.02 7.85
CA MET A 499 4.20 -1.81 8.45
C MET A 499 3.87 -1.67 9.94
N ALA A 500 2.63 -1.95 10.35
CA ALA A 500 2.23 -1.92 11.76
C ALA A 500 2.99 -2.99 12.58
N ASN A 501 3.22 -4.17 12.02
CA ASN A 501 3.97 -5.25 12.66
C ASN A 501 5.48 -4.93 12.78
N GLU A 502 6.08 -4.28 11.79
CA GLU A 502 7.47 -3.78 11.87
C GLU A 502 7.62 -2.71 12.97
N GLN A 503 6.63 -1.82 13.13
CA GLN A 503 6.64 -0.87 14.24
C GLN A 503 6.48 -1.56 15.62
N LEU A 504 5.58 -2.53 15.74
CA LEU A 504 5.36 -3.28 16.99
C LEU A 504 6.57 -4.11 17.42
N THR A 505 7.29 -4.73 16.47
CA THR A 505 8.55 -5.43 16.77
C THR A 505 9.63 -4.47 17.24
N GLY A 506 9.79 -3.31 16.59
CA GLY A 506 10.70 -2.25 17.03
C GLY A 506 10.38 -1.70 18.43
N ASP A 507 9.11 -1.54 18.79
CA ASP A 507 8.71 -1.10 20.14
C ASP A 507 8.86 -2.20 21.20
N LYS A 508 8.66 -3.48 20.84
CA LYS A 508 8.99 -4.63 21.70
C LYS A 508 10.47 -4.64 22.06
N GLU A 509 11.39 -4.48 21.09
CA GLU A 509 12.84 -4.44 21.37
C GLU A 509 13.22 -3.28 22.31
N LYS A 510 12.63 -2.10 22.11
CA LYS A 510 12.81 -0.95 23.02
C LYS A 510 12.36 -1.28 24.44
N LEU A 511 11.21 -1.92 24.61
CA LEU A 511 10.69 -2.35 25.91
C LEU A 511 11.57 -3.42 26.57
N GLU A 512 12.00 -4.44 25.84
CA GLU A 512 12.95 -5.44 26.34
C GLU A 512 14.26 -4.80 26.81
N SER A 513 14.78 -3.80 26.09
CA SER A 513 15.99 -3.07 26.49
C SER A 513 15.80 -2.28 27.80
N LYS A 514 14.59 -1.75 28.05
CA LYS A 514 14.22 -1.07 29.30
C LYS A 514 14.09 -2.07 30.45
N ILE A 515 13.43 -3.21 30.22
CA ILE A 515 13.28 -4.29 31.21
C ILE A 515 14.66 -4.81 31.62
N LYS A 516 15.54 -5.12 30.66
CA LYS A 516 16.93 -5.57 30.93
C LYS A 516 17.70 -4.56 31.80
N LYS A 517 17.57 -3.25 31.53
CA LYS A 517 18.18 -2.18 32.36
C LYS A 517 17.59 -2.09 33.77
N LEU A 518 16.26 -2.25 33.93
CA LEU A 518 15.60 -2.24 35.22
C LEU A 518 15.97 -3.46 36.07
N VAL A 519 16.06 -4.66 35.46
CA VAL A 519 16.51 -5.88 36.14
C VAL A 519 17.94 -5.75 36.65
N THR A 520 18.86 -5.15 35.87
CA THR A 520 20.23 -4.86 36.35
C THR A 520 20.22 -3.92 37.54
N LYS A 521 19.48 -2.79 37.46
CA LYS A 521 19.35 -1.84 38.59
C LYS A 521 18.73 -2.47 39.83
N ASN A 522 17.77 -3.37 39.67
CA ASN A 522 17.17 -4.09 40.80
C ASN A 522 18.20 -5.00 41.49
N LYS A 523 19.01 -5.73 40.72
CA LYS A 523 20.12 -6.54 41.25
C LYS A 523 21.17 -5.69 41.98
N GLU A 524 21.51 -4.52 41.43
CA GLU A 524 22.43 -3.56 42.07
C GLU A 524 21.86 -3.05 43.42
N LEU A 525 20.58 -2.66 43.45
CA LEU A 525 19.89 -2.20 44.66
C LEU A 525 19.79 -3.30 45.73
N LEU A 526 19.42 -4.51 45.32
CA LEU A 526 19.34 -5.67 46.22
C LEU A 526 20.72 -6.01 46.82
N ALA A 527 21.79 -5.95 46.03
CA ALA A 527 23.16 -6.13 46.51
C ALA A 527 23.61 -5.01 47.46
N LEU A 528 23.14 -3.77 47.28
CA LEU A 528 23.38 -2.67 48.22
C LEU A 528 22.63 -2.88 49.54
N LEU A 529 21.35 -3.26 49.51
CA LEU A 529 20.56 -3.54 50.71
C LEU A 529 21.11 -4.74 51.50
N GLN A 530 21.60 -5.77 50.83
CA GLN A 530 22.33 -6.88 51.47
C GLN A 530 23.60 -6.41 52.19
N LYS A 531 24.37 -5.47 51.62
CA LYS A 531 25.53 -4.86 52.29
C LYS A 531 25.10 -4.05 53.52
N VAL A 532 24.00 -3.30 53.44
CA VAL A 532 23.47 -2.54 54.59
C VAL A 532 23.03 -3.49 55.72
N LEU A 533 22.30 -4.57 55.40
CA LEU A 533 21.93 -5.59 56.38
C LEU A 533 23.16 -6.24 57.05
N LYS A 534 24.24 -6.50 56.31
CA LYS A 534 25.51 -6.97 56.91
C LYS A 534 26.19 -5.92 57.79
N CYS A 535 26.09 -4.64 57.44
CA CYS A 535 26.59 -3.55 58.30
C CYS A 535 25.77 -3.37 59.59
N TYR A 536 24.54 -3.92 59.66
CA TYR A 536 23.72 -3.92 60.86
C TYR A 536 24.09 -5.03 61.84
N GLU A 537 24.86 -6.04 61.44
CA GLU A 537 25.16 -7.23 62.25
C GLU A 537 25.86 -6.89 63.60
N PRO A 538 26.85 -5.98 63.67
CA PRO A 538 27.40 -5.51 64.96
C PRO A 538 26.40 -4.68 65.77
N ILE A 539 25.49 -3.97 65.11
CA ILE A 539 24.46 -3.14 65.77
C ILE A 539 23.36 -4.04 66.37
N VAL A 540 23.05 -5.18 65.74
CA VAL A 540 22.22 -6.24 66.37
C VAL A 540 22.90 -6.70 67.65
N SER A 541 24.19 -7.10 67.59
CA SER A 541 24.92 -7.61 68.75
C SER A 541 24.90 -6.63 69.92
N ASN A 542 25.19 -5.34 69.67
CA ASN A 542 25.26 -4.30 70.70
C ASN A 542 23.88 -3.83 71.23
N LEU A 543 22.79 -4.21 70.56
CA LEU A 543 21.41 -3.90 70.97
C LEU A 543 20.58 -5.15 71.28
N SER A 544 21.21 -6.32 71.37
CA SER A 544 20.60 -7.57 71.81
C SER A 544 20.72 -7.75 73.32
N CYS A 545 19.73 -8.40 73.92
CA CYS A 545 19.78 -8.85 75.30
C CYS A 545 20.78 -10.01 75.43
N LEU A 546 21.69 -9.96 76.40
CA LEU A 546 22.64 -11.07 76.62
C LEU A 546 21.92 -12.41 76.91
N SER A 547 20.78 -12.37 77.60
CA SER A 547 20.03 -13.56 78.07
C SER A 547 19.13 -14.19 77.00
N CYS A 548 18.42 -13.41 76.17
CA CYS A 548 17.53 -13.97 75.14
C CYS A 548 18.02 -13.77 73.70
N LEU A 549 19.11 -13.04 73.49
CA LEU A 549 19.68 -12.66 72.18
C LEU A 549 18.75 -11.86 71.24
N GLU A 550 17.49 -11.62 71.62
CA GLU A 550 16.55 -10.72 70.95
C GLU A 550 16.94 -9.24 71.14
N ILE A 551 16.52 -8.36 70.22
CA ILE A 551 16.72 -6.90 70.34
C ILE A 551 16.03 -6.38 71.62
N LEU A 552 16.78 -5.60 72.42
CA LEU A 552 16.40 -5.12 73.74
C LEU A 552 15.03 -4.42 73.77
N GLU A 553 14.19 -4.85 74.70
CA GLU A 553 12.88 -4.27 75.00
C GLU A 553 12.80 -3.96 76.50
N ARG A 554 12.61 -2.66 76.84
CA ARG A 554 12.81 -2.10 78.19
C ARG A 554 14.14 -2.56 78.82
N PRO A 555 15.29 -2.06 78.31
CA PRO A 555 16.62 -2.44 78.79
C PRO A 555 16.90 -1.96 80.21
N LEU A 556 17.30 -2.89 81.07
CA LEU A 556 17.94 -2.65 82.36
C LEU A 556 19.45 -2.77 82.20
N MET A 557 20.17 -1.75 82.64
CA MET A 557 21.63 -1.71 82.66
C MET A 557 22.17 -2.26 83.99
N LEU A 558 23.16 -3.15 83.87
CA LEU A 558 23.94 -3.73 84.98
C LEU A 558 25.06 -2.75 85.39
N ILE A 559 25.65 -2.91 86.60
CA ILE A 559 26.75 -2.01 87.03
C ILE A 559 28.00 -2.10 86.16
N CYS A 560 28.14 -3.17 85.37
CA CYS A 560 29.20 -3.34 84.37
C CYS A 560 28.89 -2.69 83.00
N GLY A 561 27.75 -1.99 82.85
CA GLY A 561 27.34 -1.30 81.62
C GLY A 561 26.57 -2.17 80.61
N HIS A 562 26.67 -3.49 80.69
CA HIS A 562 25.88 -4.40 79.85
C HIS A 562 24.38 -4.32 80.17
N SER A 563 23.53 -4.72 79.22
CA SER A 563 22.07 -4.55 79.31
C SER A 563 21.28 -5.83 79.04
N ILE A 564 20.17 -6.00 79.75
CA ILE A 564 19.20 -7.09 79.56
C ILE A 564 17.77 -6.57 79.45
N CYS A 565 16.87 -7.31 78.82
CA CYS A 565 15.43 -6.99 78.80
C CYS A 565 14.81 -7.11 80.20
N MET A 566 13.88 -6.21 80.54
CA MET A 566 12.99 -6.33 81.70
C MET A 566 12.28 -7.71 81.78
N LYS A 567 11.96 -8.31 80.62
CA LYS A 567 11.40 -9.67 80.51
C LYS A 567 12.36 -10.75 81.02
N CYS A 568 13.64 -10.68 80.65
CA CYS A 568 14.68 -11.62 81.10
C CYS A 568 14.98 -11.44 82.58
N PHE A 569 15.09 -10.18 83.04
CA PHE A 569 15.23 -9.85 84.46
C PHE A 569 14.14 -10.52 85.31
N ASN A 570 12.86 -10.28 84.98
CA ASN A 570 11.71 -10.89 85.67
C ASN A 570 11.62 -12.42 85.54
N SER A 571 12.46 -13.06 84.71
CA SER A 571 12.53 -14.52 84.54
C SER A 571 13.68 -15.16 85.31
N HIS A 572 14.66 -14.38 85.75
CA HIS A 572 15.90 -14.84 86.39
C HIS A 572 16.16 -14.23 87.79
N SER A 573 15.33 -13.26 88.21
CA SER A 573 15.40 -12.61 89.51
C SER A 573 14.00 -12.27 90.02
N ASP A 574 13.81 -12.15 91.34
CA ASP A 574 12.57 -11.65 91.93
C ASP A 574 12.55 -10.11 91.88
N PRO A 575 11.67 -9.48 91.08
CA PRO A 575 11.62 -8.02 90.96
C PRO A 575 11.16 -7.31 92.24
N ASN A 576 10.61 -8.03 93.22
CA ASN A 576 10.19 -7.48 94.51
C ASN A 576 11.34 -7.45 95.53
N SER A 577 12.33 -8.33 95.37
CA SER A 577 13.49 -8.43 96.27
C SER A 577 14.59 -7.45 95.85
N LYS A 578 14.84 -6.44 96.69
CA LYS A 578 15.86 -5.39 96.46
C LYS A 578 17.30 -5.90 96.51
N ASP A 579 17.51 -7.04 97.17
CA ASP A 579 18.82 -7.69 97.35
C ASP A 579 18.93 -9.02 96.60
N SER A 580 17.97 -9.36 95.73
CA SER A 580 18.22 -10.35 94.67
C SER A 580 19.26 -9.80 93.68
N ILE A 581 19.95 -10.72 93.00
CA ILE A 581 21.17 -10.47 92.24
C ILE A 581 20.98 -10.96 90.81
N VAL A 582 21.42 -10.14 89.85
CA VAL A 582 21.52 -10.47 88.43
C VAL A 582 22.99 -10.63 88.07
N PHE A 583 23.34 -11.74 87.42
CA PHE A 583 24.69 -11.97 86.91
C PHE A 583 24.81 -11.47 85.46
N CYS A 584 25.85 -10.70 85.16
CA CYS A 584 26.20 -10.39 83.78
C CYS A 584 26.73 -11.65 83.07
N GLU A 585 26.07 -12.12 82.01
CA GLU A 585 26.48 -13.34 81.32
C GLU A 585 27.84 -13.23 80.62
N GLU A 586 28.28 -12.04 80.24
CA GLU A 586 29.62 -11.80 79.66
C GLU A 586 30.68 -11.56 80.76
N CYS A 587 30.54 -10.51 81.57
CA CYS A 587 31.56 -10.13 82.57
C CYS A 587 31.57 -10.97 83.85
N LYS A 588 30.52 -11.78 84.10
CA LYS A 588 30.26 -12.48 85.37
C LYS A 588 30.16 -11.59 86.62
N ILE A 589 30.05 -10.27 86.43
CA ILE A 589 29.82 -9.28 87.49
C ILE A 589 28.37 -9.36 87.98
N GLU A 590 28.21 -9.38 89.30
CA GLU A 590 26.92 -9.29 89.99
C GLU A 590 26.37 -7.85 89.97
N THR A 591 25.05 -7.70 89.88
CA THR A 591 24.33 -6.43 90.12
C THR A 591 23.13 -6.71 91.02
N LYS A 592 22.95 -5.93 92.08
CA LYS A 592 21.75 -6.05 92.93
C LYS A 592 20.57 -5.34 92.29
N ASN A 593 19.36 -5.81 92.53
CA ASN A 593 18.15 -5.25 91.88
C ASN A 593 17.97 -3.75 92.11
N LYS A 594 18.38 -3.23 93.28
CA LYS A 594 18.37 -1.80 93.61
C LYS A 594 19.40 -0.94 92.85
N GLU A 595 20.35 -1.56 92.17
CA GLU A 595 21.43 -0.91 91.40
C GLU A 595 21.18 -0.99 89.87
N LEU A 596 20.14 -1.71 89.43
CA LEU A 596 19.69 -1.76 88.03
C LEU A 596 19.07 -0.42 87.61
N MET A 597 19.43 0.09 86.42
CA MET A 597 18.85 1.32 85.88
C MET A 597 18.21 1.11 84.50
N GLU A 598 16.98 1.61 84.30
CA GLU A 598 16.36 1.63 82.97
C GLU A 598 17.08 2.61 82.03
N SER A 599 17.57 2.10 80.89
CA SER A 599 18.28 2.93 79.91
C SER A 599 17.36 3.40 78.78
N LYS A 600 16.69 4.55 78.99
CA LYS A 600 15.81 5.16 77.96
C LYS A 600 16.53 5.51 76.67
N VAL A 601 17.85 5.73 76.72
CA VAL A 601 18.69 5.92 75.52
C VAL A 601 18.79 4.62 74.72
N ILE A 602 19.12 3.50 75.36
CA ILE A 602 19.21 2.19 74.69
C ILE A 602 17.82 1.74 74.21
N GLU A 603 16.76 2.01 74.98
CA GLU A 603 15.37 1.72 74.59
C GLU A 603 14.97 2.46 73.29
N THR A 604 15.35 3.73 73.18
CA THR A 604 15.12 4.55 71.99
C THR A 604 15.93 4.07 70.79
N LEU A 605 17.19 3.67 71.00
CA LEU A 605 18.07 3.14 69.94
C LEU A 605 17.56 1.77 69.44
N ALA A 606 17.24 0.86 70.34
CA ALA A 606 16.73 -0.48 70.03
C ALA A 606 15.40 -0.40 69.24
N THR A 607 14.47 0.48 69.65
CA THR A 607 13.21 0.71 68.92
C THR A 607 13.44 1.22 67.50
N LYS A 608 14.18 2.32 67.33
CA LYS A 608 14.47 2.90 66.01
C LYS A 608 15.25 1.94 65.10
N PHE A 609 16.12 1.12 65.68
CA PHE A 609 16.84 0.08 64.95
C PHE A 609 15.93 -1.08 64.53
N LYS A 610 15.01 -1.54 65.40
CA LYS A 610 13.99 -2.57 65.10
C LYS A 610 13.09 -2.13 63.94
N GLU A 611 12.65 -0.87 63.92
CA GLU A 611 11.91 -0.25 62.82
C GLU A 611 12.74 -0.18 61.52
N SER A 612 13.96 0.34 61.59
CA SER A 612 14.85 0.49 60.42
C SER A 612 15.21 -0.87 59.79
N LYS A 613 15.50 -1.87 60.63
CA LYS A 613 15.78 -3.25 60.22
C LYS A 613 14.55 -3.90 59.56
N LYS A 614 13.35 -3.63 60.08
CA LYS A 614 12.08 -4.09 59.48
C LYS A 614 11.91 -3.52 58.06
N LEU A 615 11.94 -2.20 57.89
CA LEU A 615 11.75 -1.54 56.59
C LEU A 615 12.74 -2.01 55.52
N ILE A 616 14.01 -2.20 55.88
CA ILE A 616 15.04 -2.72 54.96
C ILE A 616 14.79 -4.19 54.60
N THR A 617 14.32 -5.00 55.56
CA THR A 617 14.00 -6.42 55.34
C THR A 617 12.77 -6.57 54.43
N GLU A 618 11.74 -5.76 54.65
CA GLU A 618 10.55 -5.68 53.79
C GLU A 618 10.92 -5.19 52.37
N GLY A 619 11.77 -4.17 52.26
CA GLY A 619 12.31 -3.70 50.98
C GLY A 619 13.09 -4.78 50.22
N VAL A 620 13.94 -5.56 50.90
CA VAL A 620 14.62 -6.73 50.30
C VAL A 620 13.62 -7.82 49.91
N GLY A 621 12.50 -7.95 50.61
CA GLY A 621 11.39 -8.85 50.24
C GLY A 621 10.67 -8.42 48.96
N MET A 622 10.42 -7.12 48.77
CA MET A 622 9.74 -6.55 47.60
C MET A 622 10.57 -6.52 46.31
N LEU A 623 11.90 -6.67 46.42
CA LEU A 623 12.84 -6.57 45.29
C LEU A 623 13.32 -7.94 44.77
N LYS A 624 12.90 -9.03 45.41
CA LYS A 624 13.17 -10.43 44.99
C LYS A 624 12.11 -10.94 44.02
#